data_AF-A0AAW6JLB9-F1
#
_entry.id   AF-A0AAW6JLB9-F1
#
_cell.length_a   1.000
_cell.length_b   1.000
_cell.length_c   1.000
_cell.angle_alpha   90.00
_cell.angle_beta   90.00
_cell.angle_gamma   90.00
#
_symmetry.space_group_name_H-M   'P 1'
#
loop_
_entity.id
_entity.type
_entity.pdbx_description
1 polymer ?
#
loop_
_entity_poly.entity_id
_entity_poly.type
_entity_poly.pdbx_seq_one_letter_code
_entity_poly.pdbx_strand_id
1 'polypeptide(L)'
;MYALQQEQTNFTSPKKPPSLIDPTVIRAASHIYYTYCEVHPEIVGKATGVAISRVTHRGKVIFTKYPVLLPQECFVALNQIESYMY
;
A
#
# COMPACT_ATOMS: atom_id res chain seq x y z
N MET A 1 6.88 36.02 -18.67
CA MET A 1 7.38 34.65 -18.47
C MET A 1 7.33 34.35 -16.98
N TYR A 2 6.31 33.64 -16.50
CA TYR A 2 6.17 33.33 -15.08
C TYR A 2 6.77 31.94 -14.83
N ALA A 3 7.90 31.90 -14.13
CA ALA A 3 8.48 30.68 -13.60
C ALA A 3 7.69 30.28 -12.35
N LEU A 4 6.89 29.22 -12.46
CA LEU A 4 6.23 28.57 -11.33
C LEU A 4 7.30 27.87 -10.50
N GLN A 5 7.61 28.47 -9.35
CA GLN A 5 8.38 27.86 -8.28
C GLN A 5 7.65 26.59 -7.85
N GLN A 6 8.24 25.44 -8.17
CA GLN A 6 7.78 24.16 -7.65
C GLN A 6 8.11 24.14 -6.15
N GLU A 7 7.11 24.42 -5.32
CA GLU A 7 7.16 24.12 -3.90
C GLU A 7 7.43 22.62 -3.74
N GLN A 8 8.70 22.31 -3.45
CA GLN A 8 9.14 21.01 -2.98
C GLN A 8 8.50 20.78 -1.61
N THR A 9 7.27 20.27 -1.60
CA THR A 9 6.69 19.65 -0.42
C THR A 9 7.47 18.37 -0.13
N ASN A 10 8.53 18.54 0.66
CA ASN A 10 9.23 17.48 1.37
C ASN A 10 8.21 16.77 2.28
N PHE A 11 7.49 15.80 1.75
CA PHE A 11 6.79 14.83 2.58
C PHE A 11 7.82 13.84 3.09
N THR A 12 8.51 14.25 4.15
CA THR A 12 9.18 13.36 5.08
C THR A 12 8.17 12.30 5.48
N SER A 13 8.23 11.11 4.88
CA SER A 13 7.45 9.97 5.34
C SER A 13 7.78 9.77 6.82
N PRO A 14 6.82 9.92 7.74
CA PRO A 14 7.07 9.46 9.08
C PRO A 14 7.30 7.96 8.94
N LYS A 15 8.46 7.48 9.40
CA LYS A 15 8.60 6.12 9.93
C LYS A 15 7.53 6.00 11.01
N LYS A 16 6.27 5.74 10.63
CA LYS A 16 5.26 5.33 11.57
C LYS A 16 5.79 3.98 12.09
N PRO A 17 6.00 3.83 13.41
CA PRO A 17 6.18 2.50 13.98
C PRO A 17 5.02 1.63 13.49
N PRO A 18 5.17 0.30 13.36
CA PRO A 18 4.11 -0.57 12.85
C PRO A 18 2.84 -0.34 13.66
N SER A 19 2.00 0.56 13.17
CA SER A 19 0.76 0.95 13.81
C SER A 19 -0.09 -0.28 13.62
N LEU A 20 -0.17 -1.11 14.66
CA LEU A 20 -0.90 -2.39 14.75
C LEU A 20 -2.00 -2.42 13.69
N ILE A 21 -1.66 -2.89 12.49
CA ILE A 21 -2.63 -3.01 11.42
C ILE A 21 -3.41 -4.24 11.81
N ASP A 22 -4.73 -4.12 11.83
CA ASP A 22 -5.58 -5.24 12.19
C ASP A 22 -5.20 -6.47 11.35
N PRO A 23 -4.98 -7.65 11.97
CA PRO A 23 -4.56 -8.84 11.25
C PRO A 23 -5.55 -9.26 10.16
N THR A 24 -6.83 -8.91 10.30
CA THR A 24 -7.88 -9.13 9.28
C THR A 24 -7.61 -8.29 8.04
N VAL A 25 -7.17 -7.04 8.23
CA VAL A 25 -6.82 -6.13 7.13
C VAL A 25 -5.56 -6.60 6.43
N ILE A 26 -4.56 -7.09 7.17
CA ILE A 26 -3.35 -7.68 6.58
C ILE A 26 -3.73 -8.91 5.75
N ARG A 27 -4.54 -9.83 6.29
CA ARG A 27 -4.98 -11.04 5.57
C ARG A 27 -5.74 -10.70 4.29
N ALA A 28 -6.66 -9.74 4.34
CA ALA A 28 -7.40 -9.30 3.16
C ALA A 28 -6.49 -8.64 2.12
N ALA A 29 -5.51 -7.84 2.54
CA ALA A 29 -4.49 -7.28 1.67
C ALA A 29 -3.63 -8.37 1.00
N SER A 30 -3.22 -9.40 1.75
CA SER A 30 -2.51 -10.57 1.21
C SER A 30 -3.32 -11.23 0.11
N HIS A 31 -4.61 -11.48 0.37
CA HIS A 31 -5.50 -12.10 -0.62
C HIS A 31 -5.57 -11.29 -1.91
N ILE A 32 -5.73 -9.97 -1.82
CA ILE A 32 -5.75 -9.07 -2.98
C ILE A 32 -4.43 -9.15 -3.75
N TYR A 33 -3.29 -9.15 -3.05
CA TYR A 33 -1.97 -9.22 -3.70
C TYR A 33 -1.76 -10.55 -4.42
N TYR A 34 -2.02 -11.68 -3.76
CA TYR A 34 -1.80 -13.00 -4.36
C TYR A 34 -2.74 -13.25 -5.54
N THR A 35 -4.03 -12.94 -5.41
CA THR A 35 -4.97 -13.03 -6.53
C THR A 35 -4.51 -12.18 -7.71
N TYR A 36 -3.98 -10.99 -7.45
CA TYR A 36 -3.42 -10.14 -8.51
C TYR A 36 -2.19 -10.78 -9.19
N CYS A 37 -1.29 -11.38 -8.41
CA CYS A 37 -0.12 -12.08 -8.94
C CYS A 37 -0.50 -13.33 -9.76
N GLU A 38 -1.56 -14.05 -9.38
CA GLU A 38 -2.07 -15.21 -10.12
C GLU A 38 -2.58 -14.82 -11.52
N VAL A 39 -3.24 -13.66 -11.64
CA VAL A 39 -3.77 -13.18 -12.93
C VAL A 39 -2.75 -12.39 -13.75
N HIS A 40 -1.70 -11.85 -13.11
CA HIS A 40 -0.68 -11.02 -13.77
C HIS A 40 0.76 -11.42 -13.36
N PRO A 41 1.27 -12.56 -13.86
CA PRO A 41 2.60 -13.06 -13.53
C PRO A 41 3.75 -12.12 -13.97
N GLU A 42 3.54 -11.28 -14.99
CA GLU A 42 4.56 -10.38 -15.56
C GLU A 42 4.98 -9.18 -14.67
N ILE A 43 4.20 -8.91 -13.62
CA ILE A 43 4.36 -7.75 -12.73
C ILE A 43 4.49 -8.14 -11.26
N VAL A 44 4.57 -9.44 -10.98
CA VAL A 44 4.83 -9.99 -9.64
C VAL A 44 6.12 -9.38 -9.08
N GLY A 45 6.06 -8.86 -7.86
CA GLY A 45 7.19 -8.22 -7.19
C GLY A 45 7.45 -6.74 -7.55
N LYS A 46 6.71 -6.15 -8.50
CA LYS A 46 6.78 -4.70 -8.78
C LYS A 46 5.84 -3.87 -7.91
N ALA A 47 4.86 -4.52 -7.27
CA ALA A 47 3.97 -3.85 -6.33
C ALA A 47 4.77 -3.34 -5.12
N THR A 48 4.44 -2.15 -4.64
CA THR A 48 4.99 -1.62 -3.39
C THR A 48 4.15 -2.09 -2.18
N GLY A 49 2.87 -2.37 -2.40
CA GLY A 49 1.95 -2.84 -1.38
C GLY A 49 0.49 -2.81 -1.84
N VAL A 50 -0.43 -2.91 -0.89
CA VAL A 50 -1.88 -2.88 -1.15
C VAL A 50 -2.51 -1.79 -0.29
N ALA A 51 -3.26 -0.90 -0.93
CA ALA A 51 -4.14 0.04 -0.23
C ALA A 51 -5.48 -0.66 -0.01
N ILE A 52 -5.93 -0.77 1.23
CA ILE A 52 -7.14 -1.49 1.62
C ILE A 52 -7.98 -0.67 2.58
N SER A 53 -9.29 -0.64 2.35
CA SER A 53 -10.26 -0.03 3.27
C SER A 53 -10.44 -0.90 4.51
N ARG A 54 -10.33 -0.30 5.70
CA ARG A 54 -10.53 -0.99 6.98
C ARG A 54 -11.98 -1.45 7.22
N VAL A 55 -12.94 -0.84 6.52
CA VAL A 55 -14.37 -1.10 6.71
C VAL A 55 -14.86 -2.17 5.74
N THR A 56 -14.50 -2.04 4.47
CA THR A 56 -15.01 -2.93 3.41
C THR A 56 -14.06 -4.06 3.05
N HIS A 57 -12.82 -4.04 3.56
CA HIS A 57 -11.73 -4.95 3.19
C HIS A 57 -11.46 -4.99 1.66
N ARG A 58 -11.97 -4.00 0.93
CA ARG A 58 -11.70 -3.80 -0.50
C ARG A 58 -10.47 -2.95 -0.66
N GLY A 59 -9.66 -3.27 -1.64
CA GLY A 59 -8.41 -2.57 -1.87
C GLY A 59 -7.91 -2.69 -3.28
N LYS A 60 -6.77 -2.04 -3.53
CA LYS A 60 -6.06 -2.05 -4.80
C LYS A 60 -4.57 -2.23 -4.56
N VAL A 61 -3.94 -2.96 -5.47
CA VAL A 61 -2.48 -3.09 -5.49
C VAL A 61 -1.89 -1.76 -5.95
N ILE A 62 -0.90 -1.29 -5.21
CA ILE A 62 -0.20 -0.04 -5.44
C ILE A 62 1.20 -0.36 -5.93
N PHE A 63 1.58 0.26 -7.05
CA PHE A 63 2.91 0.18 -7.66
C PHE A 63 3.74 1.44 -7.43
N THR A 64 3.11 2.50 -6.91
CA THR A 64 3.75 3.78 -6.66
C THR A 64 4.38 3.82 -5.28
N LYS A 65 5.56 4.45 -5.17
CA LYS A 65 6.26 4.64 -3.90
C LYS A 65 5.49 5.53 -2.89
N TYR A 66 4.65 6.44 -3.40
CA TYR A 66 3.86 7.37 -2.60
C TYR A 66 2.38 7.29 -2.97
N PRO A 67 1.64 6.26 -2.50
CA PRO A 67 0.21 6.20 -2.73
C PRO A 67 -0.52 7.32 -1.99
N VAL A 68 -1.50 7.92 -2.66
CA VAL A 68 -2.51 8.75 -2.00
C VAL A 68 -3.55 7.80 -1.41
N LEU A 69 -3.67 7.81 -0.09
CA LEU A 69 -4.62 6.98 0.65
C LEU A 69 -5.80 7.83 1.10
N LEU A 70 -7.00 7.28 1.01
CA LEU A 70 -8.16 7.89 1.64
C LEU A 70 -8.09 7.76 3.17
N PRO A 71 -8.80 8.60 3.94
CA PRO A 71 -8.77 8.56 5.40
C PRO A 71 -9.15 7.21 6.03
N GLN A 72 -9.95 6.40 5.32
CA GLN A 72 -10.41 5.08 5.76
C GLN A 72 -9.57 3.93 5.20
N GLU A 73 -8.62 4.24 4.31
CA GLU A 73 -7.73 3.27 3.71
C GLU A 73 -6.45 3.15 4.53
N CYS A 74 -5.96 1.93 4.61
CA CYS A 74 -4.68 1.58 5.19
C CYS A 74 -3.79 1.07 4.07
N PHE A 75 -2.54 1.52 4.08
CA PHE A 75 -1.53 0.93 3.22
C PHE A 75 -0.86 -0.23 3.97
N VAL A 76 -0.84 -1.40 3.33
CA VAL A 76 -0.14 -2.58 3.80
C VAL A 76 1.02 -2.82 2.85
N ALA A 77 2.24 -2.68 3.36
CA ALA A 77 3.44 -2.93 2.57
C ALA A 77 3.63 -4.45 2.35
N LEU A 78 4.28 -4.84 1.24
CA LEU A 78 4.56 -6.26 0.98
C LEU A 78 5.32 -6.93 2.11
N ASN A 79 6.32 -6.24 2.70
CA ASN A 79 7.07 -6.75 3.84
C ASN A 79 6.18 -7.15 5.03
N GLN A 80 5.02 -6.47 5.22
CA GLN A 80 4.07 -6.81 6.29
C GLN A 80 3.19 -8.02 5.92
N ILE A 81 2.87 -8.17 4.64
CA ILE A 81 2.13 -9.34 4.12
C ILE A 81 2.99 -10.59 4.29
N GLU A 82 4.26 -10.51 3.88
CA GLU A 82 5.22 -11.61 3.99
C GLU A 82 5.51 -11.96 5.45
N SER A 83 5.74 -10.96 6.31
CA SER A 83 5.97 -11.15 7.74
C SER A 83 4.75 -11.67 8.52
N TYR A 84 3.55 -11.62 7.96
CA TYR A 84 2.36 -12.19 8.59
C TYR A 84 2.13 -13.66 8.21
N MET A 85 2.75 -14.12 7.11
CA MET A 85 2.67 -15.51 6.65
C MET A 85 3.75 -16.41 7.27
N TYR A 86 4.76 -15.86 7.93
CA TYR A 86 5.87 -16.57 8.57
C TYR A 86 6.04 -16.12 10.02
#